data_AF-A0A2N2K1H6-F1
#
_entry.id   AF-A0A2N2K1H6-F1
#
_cell.length_a   1.000
_cell.length_b   1.000
_cell.length_c   1.000
_cell.angle_alpha   90.00
_cell.angle_beta   90.00
_cell.angle_gamma   90.00
#
_symmetry.space_group_name_H-M   'P 1'
#
loop_
_entity.id
_entity.type
_entity.pdbx_description
1 polymer ?
#
loop_
_entity_poly.entity_id
_entity_poly.type
_entity_poly.pdbx_seq_one_letter_code
_entity_poly.pdbx_strand_id
1 'polypeptide(L)'
;MPTEPVKENLSQLNLLAKKLLKKAGEDPSPDSLYCLQLAMWGLESGNLESDQPGLRENLESLLYLQEPKKALKFLEGPDQHDLLRDLPKEERNNPLSLALVVLEQLHSRLSAELPGYPRPRDLPANFR
;
A
#
# COMPACT_ATOMS: atom_id res chain seq x y z
N MET A 1 -26.94 1.94 -0.60
CA MET A 1 -26.80 1.64 0.83
C MET A 1 -25.52 2.33 1.28
N PRO A 2 -25.50 3.15 2.34
CA PRO A 2 -24.23 3.60 2.89
C PRO A 2 -23.49 2.39 3.43
N THR A 3 -22.34 2.11 2.84
CA THR A 3 -21.39 1.07 3.25
C THR A 3 -20.79 1.48 4.60
N GLU A 4 -20.68 0.55 5.54
CA GLU A 4 -20.06 0.83 6.83
C GLU A 4 -18.55 1.06 6.64
N PRO A 5 -17.96 2.05 7.32
CA PRO A 5 -16.52 2.27 7.26
C PRO A 5 -15.74 1.01 7.66
N VAL A 6 -14.68 0.73 6.92
CA VAL A 6 -13.77 -0.38 7.23
C VAL A 6 -13.14 -0.17 8.62
N LYS A 7 -13.27 -1.15 9.52
CA LYS A 7 -12.77 -1.05 10.90
C LYS A 7 -11.25 -0.92 10.96
N GLU A 8 -10.57 -1.59 10.04
CA GLU A 8 -9.10 -1.59 9.89
C GLU A 8 -8.54 -0.18 9.56
N ASN A 9 -9.40 0.73 9.07
CA ASN A 9 -9.00 2.13 8.84
C ASN A 9 -8.70 2.93 10.11
N LEU A 10 -8.97 2.36 11.30
CA LEU A 10 -8.60 2.94 12.59
C LEU A 10 -7.14 2.69 12.98
N SER A 11 -6.40 1.87 12.22
CA SER A 11 -4.97 1.65 12.44
C SER A 11 -4.14 2.90 12.15
N GLN A 12 -2.99 3.04 12.81
CA GLN A 12 -2.11 4.22 12.63
C GLN A 12 -1.67 4.40 11.17
N LEU A 13 -1.34 3.29 10.49
CA LEU A 13 -0.98 3.28 9.07
C LEU A 13 -2.10 3.87 8.20
N ASN A 14 -3.33 3.38 8.37
CA ASN A 14 -4.46 3.83 7.56
C ASN A 14 -4.86 5.28 7.88
N LEU A 15 -4.79 5.70 9.16
CA LEU A 15 -5.03 7.10 9.52
C LEU A 15 -3.99 8.04 8.90
N LEU A 16 -2.71 7.63 8.86
CA LEU A 16 -1.67 8.39 8.19
C LEU A 16 -1.91 8.44 6.68
N ALA A 17 -2.22 7.29 6.07
CA ALA A 17 -2.51 7.21 4.64
C ALA A 17 -3.70 8.11 4.24
N LYS A 18 -4.78 8.12 5.03
CA LYS A 18 -5.93 9.03 4.83
C LYS A 18 -5.50 10.50 4.84
N LYS A 19 -4.68 10.89 5.82
CA LYS A 19 -4.16 12.25 5.93
C LYS A 19 -3.34 12.63 4.70
N LEU A 20 -2.51 11.71 4.22
CA LEU A 20 -1.63 11.95 3.07
C LEU A 20 -2.39 11.98 1.74
N LEU A 21 -3.40 11.12 1.56
CA LEU A 21 -4.34 11.20 0.42
C LEU A 21 -5.03 12.56 0.36
N LYS A 22 -5.57 13.04 1.49
CA LYS A 22 -6.17 14.37 1.57
C LYS A 22 -5.18 15.49 1.25
N LYS A 23 -3.91 15.35 1.68
CA LYS A 23 -2.85 16.31 1.35
C LYS A 23 -2.52 16.30 -0.16
N ALA A 24 -2.66 15.16 -0.81
CA ALA A 24 -2.52 15.00 -2.25
C ALA A 24 -3.73 15.50 -3.06
N GLY A 25 -4.80 15.98 -2.40
CA GLY A 25 -6.02 16.46 -3.06
C GLY A 25 -7.06 15.37 -3.33
N GLU A 26 -6.84 14.15 -2.84
CA GLU A 26 -7.74 13.02 -3.00
C GLU A 26 -8.83 12.98 -1.93
N ASP A 27 -9.98 12.39 -2.27
CA ASP A 27 -11.06 12.07 -1.33
C ASP A 27 -11.13 10.56 -1.08
N PRO A 28 -10.43 10.04 -0.05
CA PRO A 28 -10.31 8.60 0.16
C PRO A 28 -11.61 7.98 0.65
N SER A 29 -12.05 6.92 -0.02
CA SER A 29 -13.26 6.17 0.32
C SER A 29 -13.09 5.43 1.66
N PRO A 30 -14.04 5.55 2.60
CA PRO A 30 -14.00 4.80 3.86
C PRO A 30 -14.26 3.29 3.70
N ASP A 31 -14.70 2.85 2.52
CA ASP A 31 -15.13 1.47 2.22
C ASP A 31 -13.97 0.53 1.86
N SER A 32 -12.76 1.08 1.76
CA SER A 32 -11.54 0.35 1.44
C SER A 32 -10.40 0.81 2.32
N LEU A 33 -9.32 0.04 2.38
CA LEU A 33 -8.13 0.41 3.15
C LEU A 33 -7.48 1.67 2.58
N TYR A 34 -7.25 2.67 3.42
CA TYR A 34 -6.60 3.92 3.02
C TYR A 34 -5.15 3.71 2.56
N CYS A 35 -4.41 2.77 3.15
CA CYS A 35 -3.04 2.49 2.72
C CYS A 35 -2.98 1.92 1.29
N LEU A 36 -3.93 1.07 0.91
CA LEU A 36 -4.00 0.53 -0.45
C LEU A 36 -4.46 1.59 -1.47
N GLN A 37 -5.40 2.46 -1.08
CA GLN A 37 -5.77 3.61 -1.90
C GLN A 37 -4.59 4.55 -2.13
N LEU A 38 -3.74 4.78 -1.11
CA LEU A 38 -2.53 5.58 -1.24
C LEU A 38 -1.51 4.94 -2.17
N ALA A 39 -1.31 3.62 -2.07
CA ALA A 39 -0.45 2.88 -2.99
C ALA A 39 -0.95 2.98 -4.44
N MET A 40 -2.27 2.85 -4.66
CA MET A 40 -2.88 3.00 -5.98
C MET A 40 -2.68 4.40 -6.53
N TRP A 41 -2.97 5.41 -5.72
CA TRP A 41 -2.70 6.81 -6.05
C TRP A 41 -1.22 7.03 -6.43
N GLY A 42 -0.28 6.40 -5.72
CA GLY A 42 1.14 6.46 -6.03
C GLY A 42 1.47 5.99 -7.45
N LEU A 43 0.86 4.88 -7.89
CA LEU A 43 1.05 4.33 -9.23
C LEU A 43 0.37 5.16 -10.32
N GLU A 44 -0.81 5.72 -10.05
CA GLU A 44 -1.63 6.40 -11.07
C GLU A 44 -1.30 7.88 -11.23
N SER A 45 -1.23 8.60 -10.10
CA SER A 45 -1.11 10.06 -10.05
C SER A 45 0.22 10.50 -9.45
N GLY A 46 0.84 9.66 -8.64
CA GLY A 46 2.13 9.90 -8.00
C GLY A 46 3.34 9.67 -8.91
N ASN A 47 3.14 9.17 -10.12
CA ASN A 47 4.19 8.76 -11.07
C ASN A 47 5.21 7.78 -10.47
N LEU A 48 4.80 6.93 -9.52
CA LEU A 48 5.63 5.80 -9.11
C LEU A 48 5.61 4.77 -10.23
N GLU A 49 6.72 4.63 -10.93
CA GLU A 49 6.89 3.56 -11.90
C GLU A 49 7.00 2.22 -11.17
N SER A 50 6.13 1.28 -11.53
CA SER A 50 6.27 -0.12 -11.14
C SER A 50 6.77 -0.89 -12.35
N ASP A 51 8.06 -1.21 -12.36
CA ASP A 51 8.64 -2.19 -13.29
C ASP A 51 8.23 -3.64 -12.96
N GLN A 52 7.57 -3.84 -11.80
CA GLN A 52 7.19 -5.13 -11.27
C GLN A 52 5.93 -5.68 -11.97
N PRO A 53 6.06 -6.75 -12.78
CA PRO A 53 4.91 -7.38 -13.43
C PRO A 53 3.88 -7.86 -12.40
N GLY A 54 2.60 -7.56 -12.62
CA GLY A 54 1.52 -8.04 -11.76
C GLY A 54 1.32 -7.25 -10.47
N LEU A 55 2.19 -6.29 -10.10
CA LEU A 55 2.05 -5.56 -8.84
C LEU A 55 0.75 -4.74 -8.79
N ARG A 56 0.43 -4.05 -9.89
CA ARG A 56 -0.80 -3.26 -10.01
C ARG A 56 -2.04 -4.15 -9.93
N GLU A 57 -2.07 -5.25 -10.66
CA GLU A 57 -3.20 -6.17 -10.70
C GLU A 57 -3.45 -6.82 -9.33
N ASN A 58 -2.37 -7.17 -8.61
CA ASN A 58 -2.50 -7.69 -7.26
C ASN A 58 -2.96 -6.61 -6.27
N LEU A 59 -2.50 -5.36 -6.42
CA LEU A 59 -2.99 -4.24 -5.63
C LEU A 59 -4.48 -3.99 -5.87
N GLU A 60 -4.93 -3.98 -7.12
CA GLU A 60 -6.36 -3.86 -7.49
C GLU A 60 -7.18 -5.00 -6.88
N SER A 61 -6.67 -6.24 -6.92
CA SER A 61 -7.33 -7.38 -6.29
C SER A 61 -7.46 -7.22 -4.78
N LEU A 62 -6.39 -6.79 -4.09
CA LEU A 62 -6.44 -6.52 -2.64
C LEU A 62 -7.39 -5.37 -2.30
N LEU A 63 -7.46 -4.35 -3.15
CA LEU A 63 -8.27 -3.16 -2.91
C LEU A 63 -9.77 -3.41 -3.12
N TYR A 64 -10.14 -4.18 -4.15
CA TYR A 64 -11.54 -4.31 -4.59
C TYR A 64 -12.17 -5.69 -4.38
N LEU A 65 -11.36 -6.75 -4.31
CA LEU A 65 -11.86 -8.14 -4.28
C LEU A 65 -11.66 -8.82 -2.92
N GLN A 66 -10.72 -8.34 -2.11
CA GLN A 66 -10.42 -8.95 -0.81
C GLN A 66 -11.13 -8.25 0.35
N GLU A 67 -11.46 -9.03 1.38
CA GLU A 67 -11.91 -8.45 2.65
C GLU A 67 -10.79 -7.57 3.23
N PRO A 68 -11.09 -6.33 3.68
CA PRO A 68 -10.06 -5.40 4.18
C PRO A 68 -9.18 -5.99 5.28
N LYS A 69 -9.77 -6.78 6.18
CA LYS A 69 -9.03 -7.49 7.23
C LYS A 69 -7.99 -8.47 6.67
N LYS A 70 -8.32 -9.20 5.61
CA LYS A 70 -7.41 -10.14 4.95
C LYS A 70 -6.32 -9.39 4.18
N ALA A 71 -6.70 -8.33 3.48
CA ALA A 71 -5.75 -7.49 2.75
C ALA A 71 -4.71 -6.83 3.66
N LEU A 72 -5.15 -6.27 4.81
CA LEU A 72 -4.23 -5.68 5.79
C LEU A 72 -3.30 -6.73 6.39
N LYS A 73 -3.84 -7.90 6.78
CA LYS A 73 -3.02 -9.00 7.32
C LYS A 73 -2.00 -9.53 6.33
N PHE A 74 -2.37 -9.65 5.06
CA PHE A 74 -1.45 -10.05 4.00
C PHE A 74 -0.30 -9.05 3.91
N LEU A 75 -0.61 -7.75 3.90
CA LEU A 75 0.37 -6.67 3.85
C LEU A 75 1.31 -6.67 5.07
N GLU A 76 0.77 -6.81 6.29
CA GLU A 76 1.55 -6.85 7.54
C GLU A 76 2.41 -8.13 7.67
N GLY A 77 1.99 -9.23 7.03
CA GLY A 77 2.66 -10.52 7.11
C GLY A 77 2.56 -11.20 8.48
N PRO A 78 3.23 -12.36 8.67
CA PRO A 78 3.09 -13.19 9.87
C PRO A 78 3.64 -12.50 11.13
N ASP A 79 4.65 -11.64 10.99
CA ASP A 79 5.32 -10.95 12.09
C ASP A 79 4.66 -9.60 12.45
N GLN A 80 3.52 -9.25 11.81
CA GLN A 80 2.84 -7.96 11.98
C GLN A 80 3.79 -6.79 11.78
N HIS A 81 4.46 -6.77 10.62
CA HIS A 81 5.48 -5.78 10.30
C HIS A 81 4.88 -4.36 10.35
N ASP A 82 5.40 -3.54 11.26
CA ASP A 82 4.98 -2.14 11.40
C ASP A 82 5.68 -1.29 10.34
N LEU A 83 4.99 -1.07 9.23
CA LEU A 83 5.47 -0.23 8.11
C LEU A 83 5.86 1.20 8.53
N LEU A 84 5.27 1.72 9.61
CA LEU A 84 5.62 3.05 10.09
C LEU A 84 6.94 3.06 10.86
N ARG A 85 7.35 1.93 11.45
CA ARG A 85 8.61 1.82 12.21
C ARG A 85 9.81 2.13 11.32
N ASP A 86 9.77 1.66 10.08
CA ASP A 86 10.91 1.74 9.15
C ASP A 86 10.87 3.01 8.29
N LEU A 87 9.76 3.76 8.30
CA LEU A 87 9.64 5.03 7.58
C LEU A 87 10.21 6.21 8.43
N PRO A 88 11.26 6.91 7.94
CA PRO A 88 11.84 8.09 8.61
C PRO A 88 10.78 9.16 8.89
N LYS A 89 10.93 9.89 10.01
CA LYS A 89 9.91 10.87 10.45
C LYS A 89 9.68 11.98 9.43
N GLU A 90 10.75 12.37 8.74
CA GLU A 90 10.77 13.39 7.69
C GLU A 90 9.91 12.94 6.50
N GLU A 91 9.97 11.66 6.16
CA GLU A 91 9.24 11.04 5.04
C GLU A 91 7.77 10.76 5.37
N ARG A 92 7.38 10.68 6.65
CA ARG A 92 5.98 10.46 7.07
C ARG A 92 5.01 11.56 6.65
N ASN A 93 5.50 12.70 6.20
CA ASN A 93 4.67 13.80 5.67
C ASN A 93 4.60 13.83 4.14
N ASN A 94 5.29 12.92 3.46
CA ASN A 94 5.31 12.81 2.01
C ASN A 94 4.36 11.66 1.56
N PRO A 95 3.29 11.96 0.80
CA PRO A 95 2.38 10.92 0.32
C PRO A 95 3.08 9.88 -0.57
N LEU A 96 4.07 10.28 -1.37
CA LEU A 96 4.81 9.37 -2.24
C LEU A 96 5.66 8.37 -1.44
N SER A 97 6.33 8.85 -0.39
CA SER A 97 7.20 7.99 0.42
C SER A 97 6.41 6.90 1.14
N LEU A 98 5.22 7.22 1.66
CA LEU A 98 4.36 6.19 2.25
C LEU A 98 3.75 5.27 1.19
N ALA A 99 3.37 5.79 0.03
CA ALA A 99 2.89 4.96 -1.08
C ALA A 99 3.95 3.94 -1.51
N LEU A 100 5.20 4.37 -1.65
CA LEU A 100 6.33 3.53 -2.01
C LEU A 100 6.56 2.41 -0.97
N VAL A 101 6.59 2.73 0.32
CA VAL A 101 6.76 1.73 1.38
C VAL A 101 5.63 0.68 1.36
N VAL A 102 4.38 1.09 1.10
CA VAL A 102 3.27 0.15 0.97
C VAL A 102 3.44 -0.75 -0.26
N LEU A 103 3.88 -0.20 -1.39
CA LEU A 103 4.14 -0.95 -2.63
C LEU A 103 5.32 -1.93 -2.48
N GLU A 104 6.42 -1.51 -1.87
CA GLU A 104 7.58 -2.35 -1.60
C GLU A 104 7.22 -3.52 -0.66
N GLN A 105 6.44 -3.23 0.38
CA GLN A 105 5.93 -4.27 1.26
C GLN A 105 5.04 -5.24 0.49
N LEU A 106 4.09 -4.73 -0.30
CA LEU A 106 3.20 -5.56 -1.10
C LEU A 106 4.00 -6.46 -2.04
N HIS A 107 4.97 -5.91 -2.77
CA HIS A 107 5.84 -6.67 -3.65
C HIS A 107 6.62 -7.76 -2.90
N SER A 108 7.16 -7.43 -1.72
CA SER A 108 7.84 -8.39 -0.84
C SER A 108 6.92 -9.54 -0.40
N ARG A 109 5.66 -9.23 -0.04
CA ARG A 109 4.66 -10.24 0.34
C ARG A 109 4.27 -11.13 -0.82
N LEU A 110 3.99 -10.56 -1.99
CA LEU A 110 3.66 -11.31 -3.20
C LEU A 110 4.82 -12.25 -3.59
N SER A 111 6.06 -11.76 -3.51
CA SER A 111 7.25 -12.56 -3.77
C SER A 111 7.44 -13.74 -2.82
N ALA A 112 7.04 -13.57 -1.55
CA ALA A 112 7.18 -14.59 -0.53
C ALA A 112 6.05 -15.63 -0.58
N GLU A 113 4.83 -15.21 -0.93
CA GLU A 113 3.63 -16.05 -0.83
C GLU A 113 3.17 -16.66 -2.16
N LEU A 114 3.44 -16.03 -3.30
CA LEU A 114 2.94 -16.49 -4.61
C LEU A 114 4.04 -17.19 -5.42
N PRO A 115 3.92 -18.51 -5.65
CA PRO A 115 4.79 -19.21 -6.58
C PRO A 115 4.72 -18.61 -7.98
N GLY A 116 5.87 -18.22 -8.53
CA GLY A 116 5.97 -17.63 -9.87
C GLY A 116 5.85 -16.11 -9.92
N TYR A 117 5.63 -15.43 -8.80
CA TYR A 117 5.78 -13.98 -8.72
C TYR A 117 7.27 -13.58 -8.70
N PRO A 118 7.69 -12.49 -9.39
CA PRO A 118 9.08 -12.03 -9.41
C PRO A 118 9.62 -11.79 -8.01
N ARG A 119 10.90 -12.09 -7.76
CA ARG A 119 11.50 -11.91 -6.43
C ARG A 119 12.13 -10.52 -6.31
N PRO A 120 12.33 -9.98 -5.09
CA PRO A 120 12.88 -8.64 -4.88
C PRO A 120 14.33 -8.44 -5.35
N ARG A 121 14.96 -9.46 -5.96
CA ARG A 121 16.33 -9.40 -6.49
C ARG A 121 16.42 -8.95 -7.95
N ASP A 122 15.31 -8.58 -8.58
CA ASP A 122 15.29 -8.10 -9.96
C ASP A 122 15.30 -6.57 -10.07
N LEU A 123 15.66 -5.84 -9.01
CA LEU A 123 15.74 -4.37 -9.01
C LEU A 123 16.94 -3.87 -9.85
N PRO A 124 16.75 -3.15 -10.97
CA PRO A 124 17.78 -2.29 -11.50
C PRO A 124 18.03 -1.12 -10.53
N ALA A 125 19.30 -0.76 -10.33
CA ALA A 125 19.78 0.19 -9.33
C ALA A 125 19.36 1.67 -9.51
N ASN A 126 18.28 1.96 -10.24
CA ASN A 126 17.90 3.31 -10.68
C ASN A 126 16.71 3.90 -9.90
N PHE A 127 16.60 3.63 -8.60
CA PHE A 127 15.76 4.41 -7.71
C PHE A 127 16.67 5.27 -6.80
N ARG A 128 17.08 6.43 -7.32
CA ARG A 128 17.74 7.51 -6.57
C ARG A 128 17.19 8.85 -7.01
#